data_AF-A0A9W9HB73-F1
#
_entry.id   AF-A0A9W9HB73-F1
#
_cell.length_a   1.000
_cell.length_b   1.000
_cell.length_c   1.000
_cell.angle_alpha   90.00
_cell.angle_beta   90.00
_cell.angle_gamma   90.00
#
_symmetry.space_group_name_H-M   'P 1'
#
loop_
_entity.id
_entity.type
_entity.pdbx_description
1 polymer ?
#
loop_
_entity_poly.entity_id
_entity_poly.type
_entity_poly.pdbx_seq_one_letter_code
_entity_poly.pdbx_strand_id
1 'polypeptide(L)'
;MTLAPTAKSPRWSASKPYTRKRKRFTNSLSPGRNVTGSASLSQTPRSSQVPAELEIQPQRNSFSVPHRGNGPEANVGLPASNGEPFIKEESYRGRDEYVGGSVPFDENMVKPGRETTYTNPKESVADLQMLRDQGVFELPPISVQKELIASFNTHCAPWTPVVDPKWLDESAPSMLLLQAIFLAGSRVSKAHLDYGSSETSETAFFFGGCDNPLISIVAACLLHWYNPVGPEDVSTDTSGFWIRTAGAMAFQIGLHKEPSPHARDRGLRRRLWWSLVVRDNIISVGVGRPRTINLRDSNVLPPSMSDFPVKNFKSRLFLAYCTISQLLGDTVESHLRQEISLQRKIDLENAVYRWAKQVIPKLQSSVAEQEDAPICTLQIRQMLIMYFVVITILHRSPTPGSVPPAASLVASSFIAGIYEEFLLRDELRYLGPVFAFYPLCAGVSLLSSCRYAHLQSTAEHEITVMKLSLQKLSERWLSAVGPLRALNNLTEKVREQGHFEEPPPTLDSDVASFFEGFDSKLCKQWQTFGQSPETPSANTGIAPTCTLTDIHDPNDGLGTIDGPAGQSIDAYDFTSLDVSLDPFSNNWEGAGFDWSGSWLLNI
;
A
#
# COMPACT_ATOMS: atom_id res chain seq x y z
N MET A 1 -51.47 56.15 4.66
CA MET A 1 -50.96 56.93 5.80
C MET A 1 -50.21 55.97 6.70
N THR A 2 -49.09 56.43 7.28
CA THR A 2 -48.18 55.71 8.20
C THR A 2 -47.06 54.86 7.54
N LEU A 3 -45.88 55.47 7.51
CA LEU A 3 -44.53 54.91 7.28
C LEU A 3 -43.85 54.65 8.63
N ALA A 4 -43.14 53.52 8.78
CA ALA A 4 -41.94 53.28 9.62
C ALA A 4 -41.59 51.76 9.63
N PRO A 5 -40.39 51.32 10.05
CA PRO A 5 -39.08 51.64 9.50
C PRO A 5 -38.21 50.39 9.18
N THR A 6 -37.11 50.63 8.49
CA THR A 6 -36.09 49.69 8.01
C THR A 6 -35.26 49.03 9.12
N ALA A 7 -35.01 47.72 8.96
CA ALA A 7 -34.19 46.89 9.86
C ALA A 7 -32.69 47.15 9.67
N LYS A 8 -31.96 47.23 10.80
CA LYS A 8 -30.52 47.47 10.89
C LYS A 8 -29.72 46.19 10.66
N SER A 9 -28.65 46.31 9.85
CA SER A 9 -27.55 45.36 9.69
C SER A 9 -26.70 45.22 10.97
N PRO A 10 -26.20 44.02 11.34
CA PRO A 10 -25.21 43.88 12.41
C PRO A 10 -23.81 44.33 11.96
N ARG A 11 -23.20 45.23 12.73
CA ARG A 11 -21.79 45.62 12.62
C ARG A 11 -20.89 44.49 13.14
N TRP A 12 -19.93 44.08 12.32
CA TRP A 12 -18.77 43.30 12.75
C TRP A 12 -17.80 44.20 13.53
N SER A 13 -17.48 43.84 14.77
CA SER A 13 -16.42 44.47 15.55
C SER A 13 -15.07 43.81 15.19
N ALA A 14 -14.11 44.64 14.77
CA ALA A 14 -12.74 44.20 14.51
C ALA A 14 -12.01 43.91 15.83
N SER A 15 -11.75 42.63 16.11
CA SER A 15 -10.89 42.18 17.20
C SER A 15 -9.42 42.22 16.76
N LYS A 16 -8.58 42.94 17.51
CA LYS A 16 -7.13 43.05 17.30
C LYS A 16 -6.45 41.70 17.57
N PRO A 17 -5.38 41.33 16.84
CA PRO A 17 -4.65 40.09 17.08
C PRO A 17 -3.86 40.13 18.39
N TYR A 18 -4.03 39.09 19.20
CA TYR A 18 -3.29 38.83 20.43
C TYR A 18 -1.86 38.37 20.11
N THR A 19 -0.87 39.23 20.35
CA THR A 19 0.56 38.88 20.23
C THR A 19 1.09 38.21 21.50
N ARG A 20 1.30 36.89 21.45
CA ARG A 20 2.01 36.14 22.50
C ARG A 20 3.51 36.26 22.31
N LYS A 21 4.22 36.87 23.27
CA LYS A 21 5.70 36.96 23.29
C LYS A 21 6.31 35.56 23.41
N ARG A 22 6.99 35.09 22.37
CA ARG A 22 7.75 33.82 22.37
C ARG A 22 9.15 34.10 22.95
N LYS A 23 9.42 33.66 24.19
CA LYS A 23 10.79 33.60 24.74
C LYS A 23 11.55 32.52 23.96
N ARG A 24 12.63 32.89 23.27
CA ARG A 24 13.63 31.95 22.74
C ARG A 24 14.36 31.32 23.94
N PHE A 25 14.19 30.02 24.13
CA PHE A 25 15.15 29.20 24.87
C PHE A 25 16.03 28.50 23.83
N THR A 26 17.30 28.89 23.78
CA THR A 26 18.35 28.16 23.08
C THR A 26 18.86 27.09 24.04
N ASN A 27 18.49 25.83 23.83
CA ASN A 27 19.12 24.71 24.53
C ASN A 27 20.33 24.24 23.72
N SER A 28 21.46 24.89 23.98
CA SER A 28 22.79 24.33 23.72
C SER A 28 23.30 23.72 25.02
N LEU A 29 23.39 22.40 25.08
CA LEU A 29 24.07 21.68 26.16
C LEU A 29 25.14 20.78 25.55
N SER A 30 26.37 21.28 25.54
CA SER A 30 27.58 20.46 25.54
C SER A 30 28.22 20.58 26.92
N PRO A 31 28.75 19.51 27.54
CA PRO A 31 29.25 19.56 28.91
C PRO A 31 30.58 20.30 28.98
N GLY A 32 30.68 21.24 29.93
CA GLY A 32 31.90 21.98 30.21
C GLY A 32 32.98 21.14 30.89
N ARG A 33 34.23 21.57 30.69
CA ARG A 33 35.31 21.36 31.65
C ARG A 33 36.02 22.67 31.90
N ASN A 34 35.93 23.12 33.14
CA ASN A 34 36.69 24.20 33.73
C ASN A 34 38.18 23.88 33.71
N VAL A 35 39.03 24.87 33.38
CA VAL A 35 40.16 25.23 34.27
C VAL A 35 40.33 26.75 34.26
N THR A 36 40.34 27.23 35.50
CA THR A 36 40.60 28.55 36.09
C THR A 36 41.85 29.30 35.59
N GLY A 37 41.79 30.63 35.64
CA GLY A 37 42.98 31.44 35.95
C GLY A 37 42.97 32.90 35.49
N SER A 38 42.41 33.80 36.32
CA SER A 38 42.77 35.23 36.54
C SER A 38 42.95 36.16 35.33
N ALA A 39 42.04 37.11 35.09
CA ALA A 39 42.06 38.51 35.61
C ALA A 39 43.23 39.36 35.00
N SER A 40 43.08 40.56 34.45
CA SER A 40 42.11 41.65 34.68
C SER A 40 42.26 42.72 33.58
N LEU A 41 41.18 43.48 33.31
CA LEU A 41 41.14 44.92 32.93
C LEU A 41 41.82 45.33 31.59
N SER A 42 41.30 46.22 30.73
CA SER A 42 40.10 47.07 30.71
C SER A 42 40.13 47.91 29.40
N GLN A 43 38.98 48.45 29.02
CA GLN A 43 38.76 49.64 28.16
C GLN A 43 38.74 49.48 26.61
N THR A 44 37.50 49.59 26.10
CA THR A 44 37.06 50.13 24.79
C THR A 44 37.50 51.60 24.57
N PRO A 45 37.21 52.31 23.44
CA PRO A 45 36.52 51.95 22.18
C PRO A 45 37.11 52.53 20.85
N ARG A 46 36.48 52.13 19.73
CA ARG A 46 36.14 52.90 18.49
C ARG A 46 37.24 53.54 17.60
N SER A 47 37.16 53.19 16.31
CA SER A 47 36.63 54.00 15.18
C SER A 47 37.40 53.63 13.89
N SER A 48 36.71 53.18 12.84
CA SER A 48 36.33 53.97 11.66
C SER A 48 37.48 54.20 10.68
N GLN A 49 37.40 53.59 9.49
CA GLN A 49 37.30 54.28 8.19
C GLN A 49 37.67 53.35 7.01
N VAL A 50 36.81 53.43 5.98
CA VAL A 50 37.01 52.99 4.59
C VAL A 50 37.99 53.96 3.90
N PRO A 51 38.74 53.58 2.84
CA PRO A 51 38.30 53.75 1.44
C PRO A 51 38.81 52.61 0.52
N ALA A 52 38.56 52.45 -0.79
CA ALA A 52 37.66 53.00 -1.82
C ALA A 52 37.78 52.05 -3.05
N GLU A 53 36.84 52.21 -3.99
CA GLU A 53 36.63 51.47 -5.24
C GLU A 53 37.75 51.57 -6.29
N LEU A 54 37.79 50.58 -7.19
CA LEU A 54 38.13 50.75 -8.62
C LEU A 54 37.35 49.70 -9.46
N GLU A 55 36.48 50.18 -10.36
CA GLU A 55 35.77 49.44 -11.40
C GLU A 55 36.70 49.10 -12.59
N ILE A 56 36.57 47.93 -13.24
CA ILE A 56 36.62 47.71 -14.70
C ILE A 56 35.87 46.39 -15.07
N GLN A 57 34.89 46.45 -15.98
CA GLN A 57 34.36 45.32 -16.80
C GLN A 57 34.94 45.40 -18.25
N PRO A 58 34.61 44.51 -19.21
CA PRO A 58 34.80 43.06 -19.29
C PRO A 58 35.51 42.67 -20.62
N GLN A 59 36.06 41.45 -20.74
CA GLN A 59 36.33 40.85 -22.06
C GLN A 59 35.85 39.40 -22.17
N ARG A 60 34.99 39.19 -23.17
CA ARG A 60 34.54 37.89 -23.71
C ARG A 60 35.68 37.24 -24.47
N ASN A 61 35.90 35.94 -24.27
CA ASN A 61 36.34 35.02 -25.32
C ASN A 61 35.76 33.62 -25.10
N SER A 62 34.79 33.30 -25.96
CA SER A 62 34.63 32.08 -26.76
C SER A 62 35.04 30.71 -26.21
N PHE A 63 34.00 29.86 -26.09
CA PHE A 63 33.94 28.39 -26.18
C PHE A 63 35.22 27.61 -26.51
N SER A 64 35.52 26.64 -25.66
CA SER A 64 36.15 25.37 -26.05
C SER A 64 35.62 24.23 -25.17
N VAL A 65 35.10 23.19 -25.83
CA VAL A 65 34.72 21.90 -25.26
C VAL A 65 36.01 21.14 -24.88
N PRO A 66 36.08 20.42 -23.74
CA PRO A 66 37.07 19.38 -23.60
C PRO A 66 36.46 17.98 -23.53
N HIS A 67 37.04 17.16 -24.39
CA HIS A 67 36.94 15.72 -24.53
C HIS A 67 37.19 14.93 -23.24
N ARG A 68 36.56 13.74 -23.20
CA ARG A 68 36.99 12.55 -22.44
C ARG A 68 38.50 12.34 -22.52
N GLY A 69 39.16 12.29 -21.37
CA GLY A 69 40.54 11.84 -21.22
C GLY A 69 40.63 10.60 -20.34
N ASN A 70 41.09 9.49 -20.92
CA ASN A 70 41.54 8.29 -20.23
C ASN A 70 42.95 8.46 -19.67
N GLY A 71 43.23 7.77 -18.55
CA GLY A 71 44.56 7.27 -18.16
C GLY A 71 44.96 7.53 -16.70
N PRO A 72 45.97 6.83 -16.15
CA PRO A 72 46.31 5.41 -16.30
C PRO A 72 46.49 4.70 -14.94
N GLU A 73 46.53 3.37 -14.99
CA GLU A 73 46.79 2.45 -13.87
C GLU A 73 48.22 2.59 -13.30
N ALA A 74 48.35 2.47 -11.97
CA ALA A 74 49.57 2.03 -11.31
C ALA A 74 49.20 1.16 -10.10
N ASN A 75 49.36 -0.15 -10.26
CA ASN A 75 49.02 -1.18 -9.29
C ASN A 75 50.31 -1.57 -8.54
N VAL A 76 50.33 -1.45 -7.21
CA VAL A 76 51.34 -2.06 -6.34
C VAL A 76 50.60 -2.87 -5.29
N GLY A 77 50.77 -4.20 -5.38
CA GLY A 77 49.98 -5.19 -4.65
C GLY A 77 50.37 -5.36 -3.18
N LEU A 78 49.35 -5.64 -2.37
CA LEU A 78 49.39 -6.29 -1.06
C LEU A 78 48.22 -7.31 -1.00
N PRO A 79 48.36 -8.41 -0.24
CA PRO A 79 47.67 -9.67 -0.52
C PRO A 79 46.17 -9.66 -0.19
N ALA A 80 45.41 -10.36 -1.03
CA ALA A 80 43.96 -10.51 -0.96
C ALA A 80 43.52 -11.23 0.33
N SER A 81 42.74 -10.55 1.15
CA SER A 81 41.79 -11.20 2.05
C SER A 81 40.54 -11.55 1.25
N ASN A 82 40.20 -12.84 1.17
CA ASN A 82 39.00 -13.35 0.50
C ASN A 82 37.70 -12.95 1.24
N GLY A 83 37.31 -11.69 1.09
CA GLY A 83 35.94 -11.22 1.30
C GLY A 83 35.65 -10.25 0.17
N GLU A 84 34.56 -10.46 -0.58
CA GLU A 84 34.13 -9.43 -1.54
C GLU A 84 34.02 -8.09 -0.77
N PRO A 85 34.56 -6.98 -1.29
CA PRO A 85 34.47 -5.70 -0.61
C PRO A 85 32.99 -5.31 -0.51
N PHE A 86 32.48 -5.20 0.73
CA PHE A 86 31.18 -4.63 1.00
C PHE A 86 31.16 -3.20 0.43
N ILE A 87 30.47 -3.01 -0.70
CA ILE A 87 30.27 -1.69 -1.29
C ILE A 87 29.30 -0.96 -0.36
N LYS A 88 29.81 -0.07 0.47
CA LYS A 88 29.01 0.79 1.33
C LYS A 88 28.03 1.57 0.45
N GLU A 89 26.74 1.33 0.65
CA GLU A 89 25.69 1.98 -0.12
C GLU A 89 25.76 3.50 0.12
N GLU A 90 26.01 4.27 -0.94
CA GLU A 90 26.10 5.73 -0.83
C GLU A 90 24.69 6.30 -0.58
N SER A 91 24.61 7.30 0.29
CA SER A 91 23.34 7.98 0.53
C SER A 91 22.91 8.75 -0.71
N TYR A 92 21.68 8.49 -1.16
CA TYR A 92 21.04 9.18 -2.26
C TYR A 92 20.80 10.66 -1.91
N ARG A 93 21.14 11.52 -2.86
CA ARG A 93 20.90 12.97 -2.82
C ARG A 93 20.65 13.43 -4.25
N GLY A 94 19.51 14.06 -4.50
CA GLY A 94 19.11 14.51 -5.85
C GLY A 94 19.14 16.03 -6.02
N ARG A 95 20.07 16.75 -5.36
CA ARG A 95 20.09 18.23 -5.46
C ARG A 95 20.65 18.70 -6.79
N ASP A 96 21.51 17.90 -7.39
CA ASP A 96 22.01 18.08 -8.74
C ASP A 96 20.90 18.12 -9.80
N GLU A 97 19.82 17.36 -9.61
CA GLU A 97 18.65 17.36 -10.51
C GLU A 97 18.00 18.76 -10.68
N TYR A 98 18.13 19.66 -9.70
CA TYR A 98 17.49 21.00 -9.75
C TYR A 98 18.41 22.19 -9.46
N VAL A 99 19.65 21.97 -9.00
CA VAL A 99 20.64 23.05 -8.74
C VAL A 99 21.54 23.29 -9.95
N GLY A 100 21.85 22.26 -10.74
CA GLY A 100 22.90 22.28 -11.77
C GLY A 100 22.61 23.07 -13.05
N GLY A 101 21.74 24.08 -13.02
CA GLY A 101 21.26 24.83 -14.19
C GLY A 101 22.37 25.51 -15.00
N SER A 102 22.64 26.80 -14.75
CA SER A 102 23.65 27.56 -15.52
C SER A 102 25.10 27.23 -15.15
N VAL A 103 25.30 26.55 -14.02
CA VAL A 103 26.61 26.18 -13.48
C VAL A 103 26.57 24.68 -13.19
N PRO A 104 27.56 23.90 -13.68
CA PRO A 104 27.61 22.47 -13.40
C PRO A 104 27.74 22.26 -11.88
N PHE A 105 26.74 21.61 -11.30
CA PHE A 105 26.76 21.14 -9.92
C PHE A 105 26.67 19.62 -9.95
N ASP A 106 27.65 18.96 -9.36
CA ASP A 106 27.64 17.54 -9.08
C ASP A 106 27.58 17.37 -7.56
N GLU A 107 26.70 16.51 -7.08
CA GLU A 107 26.55 16.18 -5.67
C GLU A 107 27.86 15.65 -5.05
N ASN A 108 28.75 15.05 -5.86
CA ASN A 108 30.11 14.69 -5.46
C ASN A 108 30.93 15.89 -4.95
N MET A 109 30.63 17.11 -5.40
CA MET A 109 31.31 18.34 -4.96
C MET A 109 30.99 18.70 -3.50
N VAL A 110 29.91 18.15 -2.94
CA VAL A 110 29.47 18.35 -1.54
C VAL A 110 29.66 17.08 -0.71
N LYS A 111 30.43 16.11 -1.22
CA LYS A 111 30.84 14.97 -0.41
C LYS A 111 31.74 15.46 0.72
N PRO A 112 31.39 15.18 1.98
CA PRO A 112 32.26 15.54 3.10
C PRO A 112 33.66 14.94 2.87
N GLY A 113 34.72 15.73 3.05
CA GLY A 113 36.08 15.21 3.08
C GLY A 113 36.24 14.16 4.19
N ARG A 114 37.37 13.44 4.21
CA ARG A 114 37.66 12.42 5.25
C ARG A 114 37.48 12.96 6.68
N GLU A 115 37.69 14.27 6.88
CA GLU A 115 37.56 14.99 8.15
C GLU A 115 36.12 15.15 8.66
N THR A 116 35.11 15.02 7.80
CA THR A 116 33.68 15.19 8.13
C THR A 116 32.85 13.93 7.86
N THR A 117 33.53 12.80 7.59
CA THR A 117 32.86 11.51 7.42
C THR A 117 32.34 11.04 8.78
N TYR A 118 31.02 11.04 8.95
CA TYR A 118 30.39 10.41 10.10
C TYR A 118 30.67 8.90 10.06
N THR A 119 31.62 8.46 10.89
CA THR A 119 31.74 7.04 11.24
C THR A 119 30.63 6.77 12.24
N ASN A 120 29.73 5.82 11.96
CA ASN A 120 28.87 5.27 13.00
C ASN A 120 29.78 4.98 14.21
N PRO A 121 29.54 5.60 15.37
CA PRO A 121 30.30 5.25 16.55
C PRO A 121 30.13 3.73 16.70
N LYS A 122 31.25 3.01 16.78
CA LYS A 122 31.21 1.59 17.18
C LYS A 122 30.35 1.52 18.44
N GLU A 123 29.45 0.54 18.50
CA GLU A 123 28.50 0.33 19.59
C GLU A 123 29.19 0.66 20.92
N SER A 124 28.68 1.67 21.63
CA SER A 124 29.34 2.09 22.86
C SER A 124 29.27 0.95 23.87
N VAL A 125 30.19 0.94 24.84
CA VAL A 125 30.14 -0.07 25.92
C VAL A 125 28.78 -0.04 26.64
N ALA A 126 28.14 1.14 26.71
CA ALA A 126 26.80 1.29 27.26
C ALA A 126 25.72 0.64 26.37
N ASP A 127 25.81 0.80 25.04
CA ASP A 127 24.88 0.17 24.10
C ASP A 127 24.98 -1.36 24.16
N LEU A 128 26.20 -1.88 24.16
CA LEU A 128 26.47 -3.32 24.31
C LEU A 128 25.95 -3.88 25.64
N GLN A 129 26.11 -3.13 26.73
CA GLN A 129 25.58 -3.54 28.04
C GLN A 129 24.05 -3.59 28.01
N MET A 130 23.41 -2.56 27.46
CA MET A 130 21.94 -2.53 27.34
C MET A 130 21.40 -3.65 26.45
N LEU A 131 22.05 -3.95 25.32
CA LEU A 131 21.66 -5.08 24.46
C LEU A 131 21.71 -6.41 25.20
N ARG A 132 22.70 -6.60 26.09
CA ARG A 132 22.80 -7.79 26.94
C ARG A 132 21.74 -7.80 28.03
N ASP A 133 21.51 -6.67 28.69
CA ASP A 133 20.53 -6.55 29.77
C ASP A 133 19.10 -6.79 29.26
N GLN A 134 18.82 -6.40 28.01
CA GLN A 134 17.56 -6.64 27.31
C GLN A 134 17.47 -8.03 26.67
N GLY A 135 18.50 -8.88 26.78
CA GLY A 135 18.49 -10.23 26.22
C GLY A 135 18.45 -10.28 24.70
N VAL A 136 18.91 -9.23 23.98
CA VAL A 136 18.85 -9.18 22.51
C VAL A 136 19.61 -10.33 21.84
N PHE A 137 20.68 -10.81 22.47
CA PHE A 137 21.48 -11.93 21.98
C PHE A 137 20.97 -13.30 22.44
N GLU A 138 19.94 -13.34 23.28
CA GLU A 138 19.33 -14.57 23.77
C GLU A 138 18.32 -15.09 22.74
N LEU A 139 18.71 -16.16 22.04
CA LEU A 139 17.85 -16.80 21.05
C LEU A 139 16.93 -17.83 21.75
N PRO A 140 15.67 -17.96 21.32
CA PRO A 140 14.79 -19.03 21.78
C PRO A 140 15.37 -20.43 21.50
N PRO A 141 14.83 -21.51 22.09
CA PRO A 141 15.20 -22.87 21.70
C PRO A 141 15.06 -23.09 20.19
N ILE A 142 15.95 -23.89 19.58
CA ILE A 142 16.01 -24.10 18.12
C ILE A 142 14.64 -24.55 17.55
N SER A 143 13.88 -25.37 18.28
CA SER A 143 12.53 -25.77 17.87
C SER A 143 11.57 -24.58 17.76
N VAL A 144 11.64 -23.65 18.72
CA VAL A 144 10.84 -22.42 18.73
C VAL A 144 11.26 -21.50 17.59
N GLN A 145 12.58 -21.33 17.37
CA GLN A 145 13.07 -20.54 16.24
C GLN A 145 12.56 -21.07 14.90
N LYS A 146 12.60 -22.39 14.69
CA LYS A 146 12.08 -23.04 13.48
C LYS A 146 10.59 -22.81 13.29
N GLU A 147 9.80 -22.91 14.36
CA GLU A 147 8.35 -22.66 14.32
C GLU A 147 8.02 -21.19 14.00
N LEU A 148 8.75 -20.24 14.60
CA LEU A 148 8.58 -18.82 14.33
C LEU A 148 8.92 -18.47 12.88
N ILE A 149 10.03 -18.99 12.36
CA ILE A 149 10.44 -18.80 10.95
C ILE A 149 9.42 -19.46 10.01
N ALA A 150 8.91 -20.66 10.34
CA ALA A 150 7.89 -21.33 9.55
C ALA A 150 6.57 -20.53 9.52
N SER A 151 6.14 -20.00 10.67
CA SER A 151 4.96 -19.14 10.80
C SER A 151 5.13 -17.86 9.97
N PHE A 152 6.29 -17.20 10.06
CA PHE A 152 6.64 -16.04 9.24
C PHE A 152 6.60 -16.35 7.74
N ASN A 153 7.25 -17.43 7.29
CA ASN A 153 7.32 -17.82 5.88
C ASN A 153 5.95 -18.19 5.28
N THR A 154 5.03 -18.64 6.12
CA THR A 154 3.68 -19.05 5.72
C THR A 154 2.72 -17.87 5.68
N HIS A 155 2.73 -17.03 6.73
CA HIS A 155 1.68 -16.02 6.94
C HIS A 155 2.15 -14.57 6.76
N CYS A 156 3.45 -14.27 6.82
CA CYS A 156 3.98 -12.90 6.65
C CYS A 156 4.70 -12.71 5.31
N ALA A 157 5.65 -13.59 4.98
CA ALA A 157 6.51 -13.47 3.80
C ALA A 157 5.76 -13.33 2.45
N PRO A 158 4.61 -13.99 2.21
CA PRO A 158 3.83 -13.78 0.97
C PRO A 158 3.37 -12.32 0.76
N TRP A 159 3.18 -11.58 1.85
CA TRP A 159 2.74 -10.19 1.84
C TRP A 159 3.88 -9.18 2.00
N THR A 160 5.07 -9.65 2.37
CA THR A 160 6.31 -8.87 2.55
C THR A 160 7.52 -9.69 2.08
N PRO A 161 7.69 -9.96 0.77
CA PRO A 161 8.71 -10.85 0.22
C PRO A 161 10.10 -10.17 0.15
N VAL A 162 10.60 -9.74 1.31
CA VAL A 162 11.77 -8.83 1.42
C VAL A 162 12.98 -9.45 2.10
N VAL A 163 12.85 -10.68 2.62
CA VAL A 163 13.97 -11.42 3.22
C VAL A 163 14.65 -12.23 2.12
N ASP A 164 15.93 -11.98 1.88
CA ASP A 164 16.75 -12.85 1.03
C ASP A 164 17.12 -14.11 1.85
N PRO A 165 16.82 -15.33 1.37
CA PRO A 165 17.21 -16.56 2.06
C PRO A 165 18.70 -16.63 2.39
N LYS A 166 19.56 -16.02 1.57
CA LYS A 166 21.01 -16.00 1.80
C LYS A 166 21.39 -15.34 3.12
N TRP A 167 20.63 -14.34 3.58
CA TRP A 167 20.89 -13.68 4.87
C TRP A 167 20.64 -14.57 6.07
N LEU A 168 19.89 -15.67 5.90
CA LEU A 168 19.63 -16.67 6.94
C LEU A 168 20.59 -17.86 6.86
N ASP A 169 21.12 -18.14 5.67
CA ASP A 169 22.09 -19.23 5.42
C ASP A 169 23.54 -18.83 5.74
N GLU A 170 23.81 -17.55 6.01
CA GLU A 170 25.12 -17.07 6.45
C GLU A 170 25.56 -17.72 7.77
N SER A 171 26.87 -17.91 7.97
CA SER A 171 27.42 -18.58 9.17
C SER A 171 27.05 -17.90 10.48
N ALA A 172 26.69 -16.62 10.43
CA ALA A 172 26.14 -15.85 11.54
C ALA A 172 25.14 -14.82 10.98
N PRO A 173 23.83 -15.15 10.91
CA PRO A 173 22.81 -14.22 10.45
C PRO A 173 22.74 -12.96 11.33
N SER A 174 22.31 -11.85 10.74
CA SER A 174 22.10 -10.61 11.49
C SER A 174 21.12 -10.83 12.65
N MET A 175 21.54 -10.50 13.87
CA MET A 175 20.69 -10.58 15.06
C MET A 175 19.43 -9.73 14.92
N LEU A 176 19.58 -8.52 14.35
CA LEU A 176 18.46 -7.62 14.06
C LEU A 176 17.43 -8.29 13.14
N LEU A 177 17.89 -8.94 12.06
CA LEU A 177 17.01 -9.64 11.13
C LEU A 177 16.28 -10.80 11.82
N LEU A 178 16.99 -11.60 12.61
CA LEU A 178 16.41 -12.72 13.34
C LEU A 178 15.33 -12.25 14.32
N GLN A 179 15.62 -11.23 15.13
CA GLN A 179 14.67 -10.67 16.09
C GLN A 179 13.41 -10.14 15.38
N ALA A 180 13.57 -9.42 14.26
CA ALA A 180 12.44 -8.92 13.48
C ALA A 180 11.59 -10.04 12.85
N ILE A 181 12.22 -11.11 12.36
CA ILE A 181 11.51 -12.31 11.86
C ILE A 181 10.77 -13.02 12.99
N PHE A 182 11.39 -13.18 14.16
CA PHE A 182 10.77 -13.82 15.32
C PHE A 182 9.57 -13.03 15.85
N LEU A 183 9.68 -11.70 15.93
CA LEU A 183 8.58 -10.83 16.29
C LEU A 183 7.40 -10.95 15.30
N ALA A 184 7.68 -10.92 14.00
CA ALA A 184 6.63 -11.09 13.00
C ALA A 184 6.00 -12.50 13.07
N GLY A 185 6.84 -13.53 13.19
CA GLY A 185 6.41 -14.93 13.31
C GLY A 185 5.56 -15.22 14.54
N SER A 186 5.89 -14.63 15.70
CA SER A 186 5.13 -14.84 16.94
C SER A 186 3.73 -14.23 16.88
N ARG A 187 3.55 -13.17 16.09
CA ARG A 187 2.26 -12.52 15.85
C ARG A 187 1.35 -13.34 14.94
N VAL A 188 1.86 -14.37 14.27
CA VAL A 188 1.07 -15.25 13.40
C VAL A 188 1.23 -16.72 13.76
N SER A 189 1.86 -17.04 14.90
CA SER A 189 1.97 -18.41 15.38
C SER A 189 0.67 -18.92 16.01
N LYS A 190 0.50 -20.25 15.98
CA LYS A 190 -0.66 -20.95 16.56
C LYS A 190 -0.72 -20.83 18.08
N ALA A 191 0.42 -20.99 18.74
CA ALA A 191 0.57 -20.70 20.16
C ALA A 191 0.85 -19.20 20.35
N HIS A 192 0.33 -18.61 21.42
CA HIS A 192 0.82 -17.32 21.91
C HIS A 192 2.23 -17.59 22.47
N LEU A 193 3.22 -17.55 21.58
CA LEU A 193 4.60 -17.69 21.98
C LEU A 193 5.02 -16.32 22.50
N ASP A 194 5.35 -16.24 23.79
CA ASP A 194 5.94 -15.03 24.41
C ASP A 194 7.38 -14.78 23.94
N TYR A 195 7.78 -15.40 22.82
CA TYR A 195 9.09 -15.27 22.19
C TYR A 195 9.02 -14.29 21.02
N GLY A 196 10.06 -13.46 20.85
CA GLY A 196 10.03 -12.31 19.94
C GLY A 196 9.40 -11.10 20.63
N SER A 197 10.03 -10.64 21.72
CA SER A 197 9.62 -9.40 22.41
C SER A 197 9.81 -8.21 21.48
N SER A 198 8.94 -7.22 21.58
CA SER A 198 9.20 -5.95 20.89
C SER A 198 10.42 -5.27 21.48
N GLU A 199 10.57 -5.30 22.79
CA GLU A 199 11.68 -4.64 23.48
C GLU A 199 13.03 -5.16 22.96
N THR A 200 13.17 -6.48 22.75
CA THR A 200 14.41 -7.04 22.17
C THR A 200 14.63 -6.59 20.74
N SER A 201 13.59 -6.58 19.92
CA SER A 201 13.68 -6.26 18.50
C SER A 201 13.90 -4.76 18.24
N GLU A 202 13.26 -3.90 19.04
CA GLU A 202 13.44 -2.45 19.02
C GLU A 202 14.82 -2.06 19.55
N THR A 203 15.26 -2.68 20.65
CA THR A 203 16.61 -2.44 21.20
C THR A 203 17.68 -2.90 20.19
N ALA A 204 17.49 -4.06 19.55
CA ALA A 204 18.36 -4.51 18.47
C ALA A 204 18.42 -3.50 17.32
N PHE A 205 17.28 -2.89 16.95
CA PHE A 205 17.21 -1.93 15.85
C PHE A 205 17.94 -0.63 16.18
N PHE A 206 17.71 -0.06 17.37
CA PHE A 206 18.29 1.23 17.73
C PHE A 206 19.75 1.16 18.18
N PHE A 207 20.17 0.04 18.79
CA PHE A 207 21.46 -0.05 19.47
C PHE A 207 22.35 -1.19 18.97
N GLY A 208 21.79 -2.19 18.29
CA GLY A 208 22.51 -3.40 17.85
C GLY A 208 23.22 -3.29 16.51
N GLY A 209 23.46 -2.06 16.02
CA GLY A 209 24.35 -1.75 14.89
C GLY A 209 24.28 -2.71 13.69
N CYS A 210 23.54 -2.35 12.63
CA CYS A 210 23.57 -3.11 11.38
C CYS A 210 24.26 -2.31 10.26
N ASP A 211 25.41 -2.82 9.80
CA ASP A 211 26.19 -2.21 8.73
C ASP A 211 25.52 -2.29 7.35
N ASN A 212 24.56 -3.21 7.18
CA ASN A 212 23.80 -3.38 5.96
C ASN A 212 22.47 -2.60 6.02
N PRO A 213 22.37 -1.43 5.35
CA PRO A 213 21.16 -0.61 5.41
C PRO A 213 19.92 -1.31 4.84
N LEU A 214 20.07 -2.24 3.88
CA LEU A 214 18.94 -3.04 3.40
C LEU A 214 18.36 -3.94 4.49
N ILE A 215 19.22 -4.60 5.28
CA ILE A 215 18.78 -5.42 6.41
C ILE A 215 18.06 -4.55 7.46
N SER A 216 18.57 -3.35 7.74
CA SER A 216 17.91 -2.42 8.65
C SER A 216 16.53 -1.99 8.15
N ILE A 217 16.39 -1.67 6.86
CA ILE A 217 15.09 -1.30 6.26
C ILE A 217 14.14 -2.49 6.28
N VAL A 218 14.64 -3.70 5.99
CA VAL A 218 13.86 -4.95 6.06
C VAL A 218 13.39 -5.20 7.49
N ALA A 219 14.28 -5.08 8.48
CA ALA A 219 13.93 -5.23 9.87
C ALA A 219 12.86 -4.22 10.29
N ALA A 220 13.04 -2.92 10.01
CA ALA A 220 12.02 -1.90 10.26
C ALA A 220 10.70 -2.20 9.53
N CYS A 221 10.74 -2.73 8.31
CA CYS A 221 9.55 -3.20 7.62
C CYS A 221 8.88 -4.33 8.42
N LEU A 222 9.61 -5.35 8.86
CA LEU A 222 9.05 -6.47 9.63
C LEU A 222 8.58 -6.07 11.04
N LEU A 223 9.18 -5.07 11.67
CA LEU A 223 8.71 -4.53 12.95
C LEU A 223 7.29 -3.95 12.87
N HIS A 224 6.76 -3.67 11.67
CA HIS A 224 5.35 -3.27 11.50
C HIS A 224 4.36 -4.30 12.07
N TRP A 225 4.75 -5.57 12.19
CA TRP A 225 3.93 -6.63 12.77
C TRP A 225 3.74 -6.47 14.28
N TYR A 226 4.46 -5.53 14.91
CA TYR A 226 4.16 -5.04 16.25
C TYR A 226 3.23 -3.84 16.20
N ASN A 227 2.03 -4.02 16.74
CA ASN A 227 1.03 -2.97 16.86
C ASN A 227 0.17 -3.19 18.13
N PRO A 228 0.78 -3.10 19.32
CA PRO A 228 0.08 -3.26 20.59
C PRO A 228 -0.90 -2.12 20.85
N VAL A 229 -0.74 -0.95 20.22
CA VAL A 229 -1.50 0.26 20.54
C VAL A 229 -2.49 0.57 19.42
N GLY A 230 -3.68 1.04 19.80
CA GLY A 230 -4.70 1.49 18.86
C GLY A 230 -4.37 2.85 18.23
N PRO A 231 -4.96 3.20 17.07
CA PRO A 231 -4.69 4.46 16.39
C PRO A 231 -5.12 5.73 17.16
N GLU A 232 -5.91 5.58 18.23
CA GLU A 232 -6.34 6.63 19.14
C GLU A 232 -5.20 7.24 19.97
N ASP A 233 -4.14 6.47 20.22
CA ASP A 233 -3.01 6.90 21.04
C ASP A 233 -1.82 7.35 20.17
N VAL A 234 -1.06 8.31 20.69
CA VAL A 234 0.21 8.74 20.08
C VAL A 234 1.31 7.85 20.62
N SER A 235 1.84 6.95 19.79
CA SER A 235 2.88 6.00 20.19
C SER A 235 3.86 5.69 19.05
N THR A 236 5.09 5.35 19.43
CA THR A 236 6.10 4.72 18.56
C THR A 236 5.79 3.26 18.28
N ASP A 237 4.92 2.65 19.08
CA ASP A 237 4.62 1.22 19.08
C ASP A 237 3.45 0.93 18.14
N THR A 238 3.52 1.49 16.93
CA THR A 238 2.48 1.37 15.91
C THR A 238 3.09 0.90 14.59
N SER A 239 2.33 0.14 13.81
CA SER A 239 2.77 -0.28 12.47
C SER A 239 3.16 0.93 11.61
N GLY A 240 2.45 2.06 11.77
CA GLY A 240 2.70 3.28 11.03
C GLY A 240 4.04 3.95 11.38
N PHE A 241 4.52 3.85 12.62
CA PHE A 241 5.83 4.36 13.00
C PHE A 241 6.93 3.59 12.27
N TRP A 242 6.91 2.25 12.37
CA TRP A 242 7.92 1.38 11.77
C TRP A 242 8.00 1.49 10.25
N ILE A 243 6.85 1.56 9.56
CA ILE A 243 6.82 1.74 8.10
C ILE A 243 7.34 3.12 7.68
N ARG A 244 7.06 4.18 8.46
CA ARG A 244 7.61 5.52 8.19
C ARG A 244 9.11 5.58 8.42
N THR A 245 9.62 4.90 9.45
CA THR A 245 11.05 4.75 9.70
C THR A 245 11.73 4.01 8.54
N ALA A 246 11.17 2.87 8.12
CA ALA A 246 11.67 2.12 6.98
C ALA A 246 11.64 2.94 5.67
N GLY A 247 10.56 3.69 5.43
CA GLY A 247 10.43 4.61 4.29
C GLY A 247 11.48 5.73 4.31
N ALA A 248 11.71 6.37 5.45
CA ALA A 248 12.72 7.41 5.60
C ALA A 248 14.15 6.89 5.32
N MET A 249 14.45 5.67 5.75
CA MET A 249 15.73 4.99 5.44
C MET A 249 15.81 4.59 3.96
N ALA A 250 14.71 4.09 3.38
CA ALA A 250 14.61 3.75 1.97
C ALA A 250 14.88 4.95 1.05
N PHE A 251 14.38 6.14 1.40
CA PHE A 251 14.73 7.37 0.69
C PHE A 251 16.22 7.72 0.78
N GLN A 252 16.84 7.53 1.95
CA GLN A 252 18.26 7.84 2.16
C GLN A 252 19.20 7.00 1.31
N ILE A 253 18.86 5.77 0.97
CA ILE A 253 19.68 4.91 0.08
C ILE A 253 19.14 4.83 -1.36
N GLY A 254 18.12 5.62 -1.69
CA GLY A 254 17.60 5.71 -3.06
C GLY A 254 16.72 4.54 -3.51
N LEU A 255 16.07 3.79 -2.60
CA LEU A 255 15.16 2.69 -3.00
C LEU A 255 13.92 3.15 -3.78
N HIS A 256 13.59 4.44 -3.72
CA HIS A 256 12.54 5.07 -4.53
C HIS A 256 12.97 5.32 -5.98
N LYS A 257 14.25 5.08 -6.31
CA LYS A 257 14.78 5.16 -7.66
C LYS A 257 14.92 3.77 -8.27
N GLU A 258 14.57 3.65 -9.55
CA GLU A 258 14.64 2.40 -10.29
C GLU A 258 16.08 1.87 -10.30
N PRO A 259 16.31 0.66 -9.77
CA PRO A 259 17.65 0.06 -9.77
C PRO A 259 18.15 -0.21 -11.19
N SER A 260 19.47 -0.08 -11.38
CA SER A 260 20.13 -0.42 -12.64
C SER A 260 19.72 -1.83 -13.12
N PRO A 261 19.49 -2.03 -14.43
CA PRO A 261 19.20 -3.36 -14.99
C PRO A 261 20.23 -4.43 -14.62
N HIS A 262 21.46 -4.02 -14.30
CA HIS A 262 22.59 -4.89 -13.96
C HIS A 262 22.80 -5.05 -12.45
N ALA A 263 21.99 -4.40 -11.61
CA ALA A 263 22.11 -4.52 -10.16
C ALA A 263 21.76 -5.95 -9.71
N ARG A 264 22.67 -6.60 -8.96
CA ARG A 264 22.49 -7.99 -8.51
C ARG A 264 21.25 -8.16 -7.61
N ASP A 265 20.88 -7.12 -6.87
CA ASP A 265 19.76 -7.07 -5.92
C ASP A 265 18.52 -6.34 -6.47
N ARG A 266 18.47 -6.09 -7.79
CA ARG A 266 17.39 -5.34 -8.47
C ARG A 266 15.99 -5.81 -8.07
N GLY A 267 15.75 -7.12 -8.13
CA GLY A 267 14.46 -7.69 -7.80
C GLY A 267 14.09 -7.51 -6.32
N LEU A 268 15.07 -7.64 -5.42
CA LEU A 268 14.88 -7.42 -3.98
C LEU A 268 14.55 -5.96 -3.68
N ARG A 269 15.28 -5.01 -4.26
CA ARG A 269 15.03 -3.57 -4.09
C ARG A 269 13.62 -3.18 -4.51
N ARG A 270 13.16 -3.66 -5.67
CA ARG A 270 11.79 -3.44 -6.15
C ARG A 270 10.75 -4.04 -5.20
N ARG A 271 10.93 -5.30 -4.76
CA ARG A 271 10.00 -5.93 -3.80
C ARG A 271 9.98 -5.20 -2.47
N LEU A 272 11.12 -4.72 -1.98
CA LEU A 272 11.22 -3.96 -0.74
C LEU A 272 10.51 -2.61 -0.86
N TRP A 273 10.79 -1.83 -1.90
CA TRP A 273 10.10 -0.57 -2.16
C TRP A 273 8.59 -0.76 -2.23
N TRP A 274 8.11 -1.68 -3.05
CA TRP A 274 6.67 -1.93 -3.19
C TRP A 274 6.03 -2.52 -1.93
N SER A 275 6.78 -3.26 -1.10
CA SER A 275 6.29 -3.68 0.23
C SER A 275 6.04 -2.47 1.14
N LEU A 276 6.93 -1.47 1.12
CA LEU A 276 6.75 -0.23 1.88
C LEU A 276 5.55 0.58 1.36
N VAL A 277 5.43 0.74 0.04
CA VAL A 277 4.29 1.46 -0.57
C VAL A 277 2.97 0.79 -0.19
N VAL A 278 2.88 -0.54 -0.32
CA VAL A 278 1.67 -1.29 0.05
C VAL A 278 1.34 -1.11 1.51
N ARG A 279 2.33 -1.19 2.41
CA ARG A 279 2.10 -1.02 3.84
C ARG A 279 1.68 0.41 4.20
N ASP A 280 2.29 1.42 3.60
CA ASP A 280 1.88 2.81 3.80
C ASP A 280 0.43 3.04 3.37
N ASN A 281 0.01 2.47 2.23
CA ASN A 281 -1.39 2.51 1.78
C ASN A 281 -2.36 1.84 2.76
N ILE A 282 -2.14 0.58 3.13
CA ILE A 282 -3.11 -0.15 3.98
C ILE A 282 -3.17 0.44 5.40
N ILE A 283 -2.05 0.92 5.94
CA ILE A 283 -2.01 1.56 7.25
C ILE A 283 -2.76 2.89 7.18
N SER A 284 -2.49 3.72 6.17
CA SER A 284 -3.20 4.97 5.92
C SER A 284 -4.71 4.76 5.86
N VAL A 285 -5.16 3.74 5.14
CA VAL A 285 -6.57 3.35 5.04
C VAL A 285 -7.15 2.95 6.40
N GLY A 286 -6.46 2.07 7.13
CA GLY A 286 -6.96 1.52 8.39
C GLY A 286 -7.10 2.54 9.51
N VAL A 287 -6.26 3.59 9.51
CA VAL A 287 -6.23 4.60 10.58
C VAL A 287 -6.73 5.98 10.14
N GLY A 288 -6.99 6.18 8.84
CA GLY A 288 -7.45 7.46 8.27
C GLY A 288 -6.40 8.58 8.25
N ARG A 289 -5.11 8.27 8.43
CA ARG A 289 -4.00 9.25 8.34
C ARG A 289 -3.45 9.28 6.91
N PRO A 290 -2.89 10.40 6.42
CA PRO A 290 -2.31 10.47 5.08
C PRO A 290 -1.18 9.46 4.84
N ARG A 291 -1.08 9.02 3.58
CA ARG A 291 0.09 8.33 3.03
C ARG A 291 1.34 9.21 3.16
N THR A 292 2.47 8.57 3.39
CA THR A 292 3.78 9.24 3.44
C THR A 292 4.60 9.04 2.19
N ILE A 293 4.38 7.94 1.48
CA ILE A 293 5.05 7.67 0.22
C ILE A 293 4.16 8.21 -0.89
N ASN A 294 4.63 9.27 -1.53
CA ASN A 294 4.05 9.79 -2.75
C ASN A 294 4.76 9.15 -3.95
N LEU A 295 4.02 8.38 -4.75
CA LEU A 295 4.60 7.68 -5.91
C LEU A 295 5.09 8.63 -7.00
N ARG A 296 4.69 9.91 -7.00
CA ARG A 296 5.28 10.92 -7.91
C ARG A 296 6.76 11.18 -7.64
N ASP A 297 7.21 10.86 -6.43
CA ASP A 297 8.61 10.99 -6.03
C ASP A 297 9.41 9.70 -6.33
N SER A 298 8.79 8.71 -6.97
CA SER A 298 9.42 7.42 -7.31
C SER A 298 9.34 7.11 -8.80
N ASN A 299 10.39 6.54 -9.37
CA ASN A 299 10.38 5.98 -10.72
C ASN A 299 10.56 4.45 -10.73
N VAL A 300 10.40 3.80 -9.58
CA VAL A 300 10.48 2.33 -9.47
C VAL A 300 9.29 1.71 -10.18
N LEU A 301 9.57 0.85 -11.16
CA LEU A 301 8.54 0.17 -11.91
C LEU A 301 7.80 -0.85 -11.01
N PRO A 302 6.53 -1.15 -11.31
CA PRO A 302 5.79 -2.22 -10.63
C PRO A 302 6.57 -3.53 -10.60
N PRO A 303 6.43 -4.33 -9.52
CA PRO A 303 7.11 -5.60 -9.43
C PRO A 303 6.56 -6.55 -10.51
N SER A 304 7.40 -7.49 -10.91
CA SER A 304 7.13 -8.47 -11.96
C SER A 304 7.55 -9.86 -11.50
N MET A 305 7.09 -10.90 -12.19
CA MET A 305 7.50 -12.28 -11.88
C MET A 305 9.02 -12.49 -11.97
N SER A 306 9.73 -11.73 -12.82
CA SER A 306 11.20 -11.79 -12.91
C SER A 306 11.92 -11.22 -11.71
N ASP A 307 11.25 -10.45 -10.86
CA ASP A 307 11.90 -9.91 -9.67
C ASP A 307 12.11 -11.02 -8.62
N PHE A 308 11.28 -12.06 -8.59
CA PHE A 308 11.29 -13.10 -7.57
C PHE A 308 12.28 -14.25 -7.85
N PRO A 309 12.96 -14.79 -6.81
CA PRO A 309 13.83 -15.95 -6.99
C PRO A 309 13.06 -17.22 -7.38
N VAL A 310 11.83 -17.36 -6.87
CA VAL A 310 10.92 -18.47 -7.19
C VAL A 310 9.62 -17.88 -7.74
N LYS A 311 9.25 -18.32 -8.95
CA LYS A 311 8.04 -17.91 -9.66
C LYS A 311 6.91 -18.86 -9.34
N ASN A 312 6.05 -18.51 -8.38
CA ASN A 312 4.99 -19.39 -7.90
C ASN A 312 3.72 -18.59 -7.52
N PHE A 313 2.78 -19.25 -6.85
CA PHE A 313 1.57 -18.60 -6.34
C PHE A 313 1.87 -17.36 -5.48
N LYS A 314 2.84 -17.45 -4.56
CA LYS A 314 3.18 -16.35 -3.63
C LYS A 314 3.71 -15.11 -4.37
N SER A 315 4.49 -15.29 -5.44
CA SER A 315 4.93 -14.16 -6.25
C SER A 315 3.75 -13.51 -6.99
N ARG A 316 2.86 -14.30 -7.62
CA ARG A 316 1.64 -13.77 -8.27
C ARG A 316 0.72 -13.06 -7.27
N LEU A 317 0.56 -13.63 -6.08
CA LEU A 317 -0.20 -13.06 -4.97
C LEU A 317 0.33 -11.67 -4.60
N PHE A 318 1.65 -11.51 -4.44
CA PHE A 318 2.23 -10.21 -4.10
C PHE A 318 1.99 -9.16 -5.20
N LEU A 319 2.11 -9.52 -6.49
CA LEU A 319 1.82 -8.60 -7.59
C LEU A 319 0.37 -8.09 -7.55
N ALA A 320 -0.55 -9.04 -7.38
CA ALA A 320 -1.97 -8.76 -7.25
C ALA A 320 -2.24 -7.90 -5.99
N TYR A 321 -1.55 -8.19 -4.89
CA TYR A 321 -1.68 -7.45 -3.64
C TYR A 321 -1.18 -6.00 -3.76
N CYS A 322 -0.08 -5.76 -4.49
CA CYS A 322 0.39 -4.41 -4.80
C CYS A 322 -0.69 -3.57 -5.48
N THR A 323 -1.32 -4.13 -6.53
CA THR A 323 -2.33 -3.42 -7.31
C THR A 323 -3.60 -3.08 -6.52
N ILE A 324 -4.20 -4.06 -5.81
CA ILE A 324 -5.42 -3.77 -5.03
C ILE A 324 -5.16 -2.82 -3.86
N SER A 325 -3.97 -2.88 -3.26
CA SER A 325 -3.56 -1.94 -2.21
C SER A 325 -3.38 -0.51 -2.74
N GLN A 326 -2.94 -0.33 -4.00
CA GLN A 326 -2.93 0.99 -4.65
C GLN A 326 -4.36 1.51 -4.85
N LEU A 327 -5.24 0.71 -5.46
CA LEU A 327 -6.63 1.12 -5.70
C LEU A 327 -7.35 1.50 -4.41
N LEU A 328 -7.11 0.75 -3.33
CA LEU A 328 -7.64 1.05 -2.00
C LEU A 328 -7.08 2.36 -1.43
N GLY A 329 -5.75 2.56 -1.49
CA GLY A 329 -5.12 3.80 -1.04
C GLY A 329 -5.60 5.02 -1.81
N ASP A 330 -5.69 4.92 -3.13
CA ASP A 330 -6.16 5.99 -4.02
C ASP A 330 -7.63 6.35 -3.78
N THR A 331 -8.47 5.35 -3.55
CA THR A 331 -9.89 5.54 -3.20
C THR A 331 -10.02 6.34 -1.90
N VAL A 332 -9.32 5.91 -0.85
CA VAL A 332 -9.39 6.60 0.46
C VAL A 332 -8.78 7.99 0.39
N GLU A 333 -7.63 8.16 -0.27
CA GLU A 333 -7.00 9.47 -0.40
C GLU A 333 -7.90 10.46 -1.15
N SER A 334 -8.54 10.04 -2.24
CA SER A 334 -9.46 10.89 -3.01
C SER A 334 -10.61 11.41 -2.14
N HIS A 335 -11.13 10.57 -1.23
CA HIS A 335 -12.14 10.99 -0.26
C HIS A 335 -11.59 11.92 0.83
N LEU A 336 -10.41 11.62 1.39
CA LEU A 336 -9.80 12.45 2.44
C LEU A 336 -9.44 13.85 1.95
N ARG A 337 -9.03 13.98 0.68
CA ARG A 337 -8.74 15.25 0.03
C ARG A 337 -9.98 16.01 -0.44
N GLN A 338 -11.16 15.38 -0.41
CA GLN A 338 -12.40 15.93 -0.98
C GLN A 338 -12.29 16.22 -2.49
N GLU A 339 -11.46 15.44 -3.20
CA GLU A 339 -11.09 15.64 -4.60
C GLU A 339 -11.66 14.55 -5.53
N ILE A 340 -12.59 13.72 -5.06
CA ILE A 340 -13.17 12.66 -5.89
C ILE A 340 -14.09 13.27 -6.97
N SER A 341 -13.50 13.61 -8.11
CA SER A 341 -14.24 13.98 -9.31
C SER A 341 -15.03 12.77 -9.83
N LEU A 342 -16.10 13.03 -10.58
CA LEU A 342 -16.89 11.96 -11.22
C LEU A 342 -16.00 11.09 -12.12
N GLN A 343 -15.11 11.71 -12.89
CA GLN A 343 -14.16 11.00 -13.74
C GLN A 343 -13.24 10.09 -12.92
N ARG A 344 -12.66 10.60 -11.83
CA ARG A 344 -11.77 9.82 -10.98
C ARG A 344 -12.49 8.63 -10.35
N LYS A 345 -13.76 8.79 -9.98
CA LYS A 345 -14.59 7.68 -9.48
C LYS A 345 -14.77 6.61 -10.57
N ILE A 346 -15.15 6.99 -11.78
CA ILE A 346 -15.32 6.07 -12.93
C ILE A 346 -14.00 5.34 -13.24
N ASP A 347 -12.87 6.04 -13.21
CA ASP A 347 -11.56 5.44 -13.46
C ASP A 347 -11.22 4.38 -12.42
N LEU A 348 -11.50 4.64 -11.14
CA LEU A 348 -11.30 3.70 -10.04
C LEU A 348 -12.26 2.50 -10.12
N GLU A 349 -13.54 2.73 -10.45
CA GLU A 349 -14.54 1.69 -10.68
C GLU A 349 -14.11 0.75 -11.82
N ASN A 350 -13.68 1.30 -12.95
CA ASN A 350 -13.18 0.52 -14.08
C ASN A 350 -11.91 -0.27 -13.73
N ALA A 351 -10.97 0.34 -13.01
CA ALA A 351 -9.73 -0.31 -12.61
C ALA A 351 -9.98 -1.47 -11.63
N VAL A 352 -10.85 -1.27 -10.63
CA VAL A 352 -11.17 -2.32 -9.66
C VAL A 352 -11.99 -3.45 -10.29
N TYR A 353 -12.89 -3.13 -11.22
CA TYR A 353 -13.61 -4.14 -12.01
C TYR A 353 -12.65 -5.03 -12.82
N ARG A 354 -11.78 -4.41 -13.63
CA ARG A 354 -10.81 -5.15 -14.46
C ARG A 354 -9.87 -5.99 -13.59
N TRP A 355 -9.41 -5.42 -12.48
CA TRP A 355 -8.59 -6.14 -11.53
C TRP A 355 -9.27 -7.43 -11.07
N ALA A 356 -10.52 -7.37 -10.61
CA ALA A 356 -11.24 -8.56 -10.17
C ALA A 356 -11.41 -9.60 -11.28
N LYS A 357 -11.84 -9.18 -12.47
CA LYS A 357 -12.11 -10.10 -13.59
C LYS A 357 -10.87 -10.73 -14.19
N GLN A 358 -9.72 -10.06 -14.12
CA GLN A 358 -8.48 -10.56 -14.72
C GLN A 358 -7.58 -11.28 -13.71
N VAL A 359 -7.52 -10.80 -12.47
CA VAL A 359 -6.58 -11.29 -11.47
C VAL A 359 -7.13 -12.48 -10.70
N ILE A 360 -8.38 -12.41 -10.24
CA ILE A 360 -8.93 -13.44 -9.35
C ILE A 360 -9.03 -14.81 -10.04
N PRO A 361 -9.55 -14.94 -11.28
CA PRO A 361 -9.61 -16.25 -11.93
C PRO A 361 -8.22 -16.88 -12.13
N LYS A 362 -7.21 -16.07 -12.48
CA LYS A 362 -5.82 -16.52 -12.63
C LYS A 362 -5.21 -16.99 -11.31
N LEU A 363 -5.52 -16.30 -10.21
CA LEU A 363 -5.08 -16.74 -8.88
C LEU A 363 -5.79 -18.04 -8.47
N GLN A 364 -7.10 -18.14 -8.69
CA GLN A 364 -7.89 -19.32 -8.35
C GLN A 364 -7.46 -20.56 -9.14
N SER A 365 -7.19 -20.43 -10.44
CA SER A 365 -6.68 -21.56 -11.24
C SER A 365 -5.32 -22.02 -10.72
N SER A 366 -4.45 -21.07 -10.35
CA SER A 366 -3.16 -21.38 -9.76
C SER A 366 -3.25 -22.10 -8.41
N VAL A 367 -4.35 -21.98 -7.65
CA VAL A 367 -4.55 -22.69 -6.37
C VAL A 367 -4.74 -24.18 -6.58
N ALA A 368 -5.44 -24.59 -7.63
CA ALA A 368 -5.79 -25.99 -7.88
C ALA A 368 -4.54 -26.88 -8.07
N GLU A 369 -3.42 -26.27 -8.41
CA GLU A 369 -2.13 -26.92 -8.65
C GLU A 369 -1.21 -26.94 -7.40
N GLN A 370 -1.62 -26.33 -6.28
CA GLN A 370 -0.78 -26.22 -5.08
C GLN A 370 -1.12 -27.29 -4.03
N GLU A 371 -0.08 -27.83 -3.38
CA GLU A 371 -0.22 -28.74 -2.23
C GLU A 371 -0.90 -28.04 -1.03
N ASP A 372 -0.61 -26.75 -0.83
CA ASP A 372 -1.15 -25.93 0.27
C ASP A 372 -2.42 -25.14 -0.13
N ALA A 373 -3.32 -25.76 -0.90
CA ALA A 373 -4.54 -25.10 -1.40
C ALA A 373 -5.37 -24.34 -0.33
N PRO A 374 -5.53 -24.84 0.93
CA PRO A 374 -6.24 -24.10 1.98
C PRO A 374 -5.60 -22.74 2.33
N ILE A 375 -4.27 -22.68 2.40
CA ILE A 375 -3.52 -21.46 2.74
C ILE A 375 -3.63 -20.46 1.58
N CYS A 376 -3.49 -20.94 0.34
CA CYS A 376 -3.66 -20.10 -0.83
C CYS A 376 -5.10 -19.55 -0.92
N THR A 377 -6.11 -20.34 -0.55
CA THR A 377 -7.51 -19.88 -0.51
C THR A 377 -7.73 -18.81 0.55
N LEU A 378 -7.14 -18.96 1.75
CA LEU A 378 -7.14 -17.92 2.79
C LEU A 378 -6.51 -16.62 2.26
N GLN A 379 -5.39 -16.72 1.54
CA GLN A 379 -4.70 -15.55 0.96
C GLN A 379 -5.57 -14.85 -0.11
N ILE A 380 -6.28 -15.60 -0.95
CA ILE A 380 -7.23 -15.01 -1.90
C ILE A 380 -8.38 -14.30 -1.16
N ARG A 381 -8.97 -14.93 -0.13
CA ARG A 381 -10.03 -14.31 0.67
C ARG A 381 -9.59 -12.99 1.30
N GLN A 382 -8.35 -12.92 1.82
CA GLN A 382 -7.77 -11.69 2.35
C GLN A 382 -7.72 -10.55 1.33
N MET A 383 -7.45 -10.86 0.06
CA MET A 383 -7.45 -9.86 -1.02
C MET A 383 -8.86 -9.48 -1.46
N LEU A 384 -9.80 -10.43 -1.47
CA LEU A 384 -11.20 -10.16 -1.76
C LEU A 384 -11.82 -9.20 -0.74
N ILE A 385 -11.42 -9.27 0.53
CA ILE A 385 -11.81 -8.27 1.53
C ILE A 385 -11.41 -6.86 1.06
N MET A 386 -10.19 -6.68 0.56
CA MET A 386 -9.74 -5.36 0.08
C MET A 386 -10.56 -4.90 -1.12
N TYR A 387 -10.84 -5.80 -2.07
CA TYR A 387 -11.70 -5.54 -3.22
C TYR A 387 -13.09 -5.04 -2.81
N PHE A 388 -13.77 -5.77 -1.92
CA PHE A 388 -15.09 -5.38 -1.46
C PHE A 388 -15.05 -4.10 -0.62
N VAL A 389 -13.98 -3.85 0.14
CA VAL A 389 -13.81 -2.58 0.87
C VAL A 389 -13.67 -1.40 -0.08
N VAL A 390 -12.96 -1.55 -1.22
CA VAL A 390 -12.91 -0.52 -2.26
C VAL A 390 -14.32 -0.19 -2.76
N ILE A 391 -15.13 -1.21 -3.07
CA ILE A 391 -16.52 -1.02 -3.51
C ILE A 391 -17.37 -0.35 -2.42
N THR A 392 -17.28 -0.82 -1.17
CA THR A 392 -18.01 -0.25 -0.04
C THR A 392 -17.71 1.24 0.12
N ILE A 393 -16.46 1.66 -0.06
CA ILE A 393 -16.03 3.06 0.06
C ILE A 393 -16.42 3.88 -1.17
N LEU A 394 -16.22 3.39 -2.40
CA LEU A 394 -16.58 4.10 -3.63
C LEU A 394 -18.08 4.36 -3.75
N HIS A 395 -18.89 3.42 -3.27
CA HIS A 395 -20.35 3.48 -3.25
C HIS A 395 -20.90 3.84 -1.87
N ARG A 396 -20.14 4.53 -1.02
CA ARG A 396 -20.65 5.04 0.27
C ARG A 396 -21.76 6.07 0.06
N SER A 397 -22.58 6.25 1.08
CA SER A 397 -23.60 7.30 1.13
C SER A 397 -23.00 8.69 0.83
N PRO A 398 -23.58 9.46 -0.11
CA PRO A 398 -23.04 10.78 -0.50
C PRO A 398 -23.26 11.83 0.60
N THR A 399 -24.32 11.68 1.39
CA THR A 399 -24.63 12.55 2.53
C THR A 399 -24.63 11.75 3.84
N PRO A 400 -24.08 12.31 4.94
CA PRO A 400 -24.14 11.65 6.25
C PRO A 400 -25.57 11.29 6.65
N GLY A 401 -25.81 10.03 7.01
CA GLY A 401 -27.12 9.55 7.44
C GLY A 401 -28.07 9.12 6.31
N SER A 402 -27.69 9.25 5.04
CA SER A 402 -28.46 8.68 3.93
C SER A 402 -28.20 7.18 3.75
N VAL A 403 -29.15 6.50 3.11
CA VAL A 403 -29.07 5.08 2.79
C VAL A 403 -27.90 4.82 1.82
N PRO A 404 -27.00 3.86 2.12
CA PRO A 404 -25.95 3.45 1.20
C PRO A 404 -26.54 2.81 -0.08
N PRO A 405 -25.99 3.10 -1.26
CA PRO A 405 -26.26 2.35 -2.48
C PRO A 405 -26.14 0.83 -2.31
N ALA A 406 -26.93 0.07 -3.09
CA ALA A 406 -26.98 -1.40 -3.04
C ALA A 406 -25.59 -2.05 -3.17
N ALA A 407 -24.71 -1.51 -4.02
CA ALA A 407 -23.33 -1.97 -4.17
C ALA A 407 -22.56 -2.03 -2.83
N SER A 408 -22.72 -1.01 -1.98
CA SER A 408 -22.04 -0.93 -0.68
C SER A 408 -22.60 -1.96 0.30
N LEU A 409 -23.92 -2.19 0.28
CA LEU A 409 -24.58 -3.19 1.13
C LEU A 409 -24.17 -4.61 0.72
N VAL A 410 -24.20 -4.92 -0.58
CA VAL A 410 -23.82 -6.22 -1.14
C VAL A 410 -22.33 -6.52 -0.89
N ALA A 411 -21.44 -5.56 -1.17
CA ALA A 411 -20.01 -5.71 -0.87
C ALA A 411 -19.76 -5.96 0.62
N SER A 412 -20.50 -5.28 1.50
CA SER A 412 -20.40 -5.47 2.95
C SER A 412 -20.92 -6.84 3.42
N SER A 413 -21.94 -7.38 2.76
CA SER A 413 -22.43 -8.75 3.00
C SER A 413 -21.40 -9.79 2.54
N PHE A 414 -20.72 -9.60 1.40
CA PHE A 414 -19.58 -10.44 1.00
C PHE A 414 -18.44 -10.42 2.02
N ILE A 415 -18.10 -9.24 2.55
CA ILE A 415 -17.13 -9.10 3.63
C ILE A 415 -17.58 -9.94 4.85
N ALA A 416 -18.87 -9.89 5.21
CA ALA A 416 -19.42 -10.66 6.33
C ALA A 416 -19.25 -12.16 6.15
N GLY A 417 -19.60 -12.71 4.99
CA GLY A 417 -19.43 -14.14 4.72
C GLY A 417 -17.96 -14.58 4.72
N ILE A 418 -17.04 -13.73 4.24
CA ILE A 418 -15.60 -14.04 4.33
C ILE A 418 -15.11 -14.05 5.79
N TYR A 419 -15.55 -13.10 6.62
CA TYR A 419 -15.23 -13.10 8.05
C TYR A 419 -15.86 -14.29 8.79
N GLU A 420 -17.05 -14.72 8.38
CA GLU A 420 -17.68 -15.94 8.89
C GLU A 420 -16.82 -17.17 8.58
N GLU A 421 -16.30 -17.31 7.36
CA GLU A 421 -15.34 -18.37 7.01
C GLU A 421 -14.06 -18.29 7.85
N PHE A 422 -13.52 -17.09 8.09
CA PHE A 422 -12.34 -16.93 8.94
C PHE A 422 -12.59 -17.38 10.38
N LEU A 423 -13.78 -17.12 10.93
CA LEU A 423 -14.17 -17.59 12.26
C LEU A 423 -14.33 -19.11 12.28
N LEU A 424 -15.04 -19.68 11.30
CA LEU A 424 -15.32 -21.11 11.22
C LEU A 424 -14.03 -21.95 11.08
N ARG A 425 -13.02 -21.41 10.39
CA ARG A 425 -11.73 -22.08 10.14
C ARG A 425 -10.63 -21.66 11.09
N ASP A 426 -10.95 -20.79 12.06
CA ASP A 426 -9.99 -20.28 13.05
C ASP A 426 -8.77 -19.58 12.42
N GLU A 427 -9.02 -18.88 11.30
CA GLU A 427 -7.99 -18.25 10.46
C GLU A 427 -7.72 -16.78 10.84
N LEU A 428 -8.58 -16.14 11.65
CA LEU A 428 -8.41 -14.74 12.09
C LEU A 428 -7.05 -14.49 12.78
N ARG A 429 -6.50 -15.50 13.44
CA ARG A 429 -5.20 -15.44 14.14
C ARG A 429 -4.02 -15.14 13.22
N TYR A 430 -4.15 -15.39 11.91
CA TYR A 430 -3.10 -15.17 10.92
C TYR A 430 -3.20 -13.81 10.23
N LEU A 431 -4.21 -13.00 10.57
CA LEU A 431 -4.49 -11.73 9.92
C LEU A 431 -3.74 -10.58 10.62
N GLY A 432 -3.31 -9.60 9.83
CA GLY A 432 -2.66 -8.39 10.34
C GLY A 432 -3.64 -7.37 10.96
N PRO A 433 -3.13 -6.33 11.65
CA PRO A 433 -3.96 -5.39 12.42
C PRO A 433 -4.97 -4.59 11.58
N VAL A 434 -4.70 -4.37 10.28
CA VAL A 434 -5.63 -3.67 9.37
C VAL A 434 -6.96 -4.43 9.19
N PHE A 435 -6.98 -5.75 9.43
CA PHE A 435 -8.22 -6.54 9.41
C PHE A 435 -9.17 -6.17 10.55
N ALA A 436 -8.78 -5.32 11.50
CA ALA A 436 -9.71 -4.68 12.43
C ALA A 436 -10.54 -3.55 11.80
N PHE A 437 -10.06 -2.92 10.73
CA PHE A 437 -10.76 -1.83 10.06
C PHE A 437 -11.87 -2.33 9.13
N TYR A 438 -11.64 -3.43 8.41
CA TYR A 438 -12.59 -3.92 7.40
C TYR A 438 -13.97 -4.30 7.98
N PRO A 439 -14.09 -4.95 9.16
CA PRO A 439 -15.38 -5.21 9.80
C PRO A 439 -16.10 -3.92 10.22
N LEU A 440 -15.36 -2.88 10.62
CA LEU A 440 -15.95 -1.56 10.90
C LEU A 440 -16.52 -0.95 9.62
N CYS A 441 -15.74 -0.96 8.54
CA CYS A 441 -16.17 -0.42 7.24
C CYS A 441 -17.44 -1.11 6.74
N ALA A 442 -17.46 -2.45 6.71
CA ALA A 442 -18.63 -3.22 6.30
C ALA A 442 -19.79 -3.10 7.29
N GLY A 443 -19.51 -3.15 8.59
CA GLY A 443 -20.52 -3.07 9.64
C GLY A 443 -21.30 -1.76 9.63
N VAL A 444 -20.63 -0.62 9.36
CA VAL A 444 -21.33 0.68 9.25
C VAL A 444 -22.33 0.67 8.09
N SER A 445 -21.99 0.07 6.94
CA SER A 445 -22.94 -0.07 5.83
C SER A 445 -24.08 -1.04 6.17
N LEU A 446 -23.77 -2.20 6.74
CA LEU A 446 -24.76 -3.23 7.11
C LEU A 446 -25.75 -2.77 8.18
N LEU A 447 -25.38 -1.82 9.04
CA LEU A 447 -26.32 -1.23 9.99
C LEU A 447 -27.50 -0.54 9.29
N SER A 448 -27.31 -0.02 8.08
CA SER A 448 -28.42 0.50 7.29
C SER A 448 -29.35 -0.63 6.82
N SER A 449 -28.82 -1.81 6.53
CA SER A 449 -29.62 -3.00 6.21
C SER A 449 -30.53 -3.44 7.38
N CYS A 450 -30.11 -3.24 8.64
CA CYS A 450 -30.94 -3.56 9.81
C CYS A 450 -32.25 -2.78 9.87
N ARG A 451 -32.34 -1.64 9.18
CA ARG A 451 -33.54 -0.79 9.16
C ARG A 451 -34.57 -1.28 8.14
N TYR A 452 -34.23 -2.20 7.25
CA TYR A 452 -35.20 -2.84 6.35
C TYR A 452 -35.77 -4.11 6.98
N ALA A 453 -37.09 -4.18 7.16
CA ALA A 453 -37.76 -5.27 7.88
C ALA A 453 -37.42 -6.67 7.34
N HIS A 454 -37.30 -6.83 6.02
CA HIS A 454 -37.02 -8.11 5.37
C HIS A 454 -35.51 -8.49 5.37
N LEU A 455 -34.61 -7.53 5.60
CA LEU A 455 -33.16 -7.78 5.71
C LEU A 455 -32.68 -7.84 7.15
N GLN A 456 -33.49 -7.39 8.11
CA GLN A 456 -33.10 -7.18 9.49
C GLN A 456 -32.41 -8.40 10.11
N SER A 457 -33.04 -9.58 10.02
CA SER A 457 -32.48 -10.80 10.62
C SER A 457 -31.11 -11.18 10.03
N THR A 458 -30.97 -11.07 8.71
CA THR A 458 -29.69 -11.33 8.01
C THR A 458 -28.63 -10.31 8.39
N ALA A 459 -28.97 -9.03 8.38
CA ALA A 459 -28.06 -7.95 8.72
C ALA A 459 -27.61 -8.04 10.20
N GLU A 460 -28.51 -8.36 11.12
CA GLU A 460 -28.19 -8.56 12.54
C GLU A 460 -27.21 -9.72 12.75
N HIS A 461 -27.38 -10.83 12.01
CA HIS A 461 -26.43 -11.95 12.00
C HIS A 461 -25.05 -11.50 11.50
N GLU A 462 -24.99 -10.82 10.34
CA GLU A 462 -23.74 -10.36 9.75
C GLU A 462 -23.02 -9.33 10.64
N ILE A 463 -23.75 -8.41 11.28
CA ILE A 463 -23.20 -7.49 12.28
C ILE A 463 -22.63 -8.27 13.48
N THR A 464 -23.29 -9.34 13.91
CA THR A 464 -22.80 -10.20 14.99
C THR A 464 -21.49 -10.89 14.60
N VAL A 465 -21.40 -11.39 13.36
CA VAL A 465 -20.16 -11.95 12.79
C VAL A 465 -19.02 -10.91 12.82
N MET A 466 -19.29 -9.66 12.44
CA MET A 466 -18.28 -8.59 12.49
C MET A 466 -17.82 -8.33 13.92
N LYS A 467 -18.75 -8.20 14.87
CA LYS A 467 -18.43 -7.93 16.28
C LYS A 467 -17.63 -9.07 16.90
N LEU A 468 -18.01 -10.33 16.63
CA LEU A 468 -17.27 -11.50 17.09
C LEU A 468 -15.86 -11.55 16.49
N SER A 469 -15.73 -11.23 15.21
CA SER A 469 -14.42 -11.15 14.53
C SER A 469 -13.52 -10.10 15.16
N LEU A 470 -14.06 -8.90 15.45
CA LEU A 470 -13.31 -7.84 16.13
C LEU A 470 -12.92 -8.23 17.55
N GLN A 471 -13.82 -8.89 18.28
CA GLN A 471 -13.52 -9.40 19.62
C GLN A 471 -12.36 -10.41 19.56
N LYS A 472 -12.39 -11.35 18.60
CA LYS A 472 -11.31 -12.33 18.42
C LYS A 472 -9.99 -11.67 18.00
N LEU A 473 -10.03 -10.72 17.07
CA LEU A 473 -8.86 -9.95 16.68
C LEU A 473 -8.28 -9.13 17.84
N SER A 474 -9.12 -8.66 18.77
CA SER A 474 -8.67 -7.88 19.94
C SER A 474 -7.81 -8.66 20.93
N GLU A 475 -7.86 -9.99 20.89
CA GLU A 475 -6.96 -10.85 21.67
C GLU A 475 -5.48 -10.69 21.25
N ARG A 476 -5.24 -10.21 20.02
CA ARG A 476 -3.88 -10.02 19.46
C ARG A 476 -3.57 -8.57 19.07
N TRP A 477 -4.59 -7.83 18.64
CA TRP A 477 -4.46 -6.48 18.09
C TRP A 477 -5.39 -5.53 18.84
N LEU A 478 -4.86 -4.70 19.76
CA LEU A 478 -5.71 -3.74 20.49
C LEU A 478 -6.41 -2.73 19.58
N SER A 479 -5.90 -2.52 18.36
CA SER A 479 -6.55 -1.74 17.30
C SER A 479 -7.97 -2.22 16.95
N ALA A 480 -8.38 -3.44 17.34
CA ALA A 480 -9.74 -3.95 17.14
C ALA A 480 -10.74 -3.48 18.22
N VAL A 481 -10.27 -3.02 19.38
CA VAL A 481 -11.13 -2.59 20.51
C VAL A 481 -11.95 -1.35 20.13
N GLY A 482 -11.31 -0.34 19.52
CA GLY A 482 -11.98 0.87 19.05
C GLY A 482 -13.12 0.59 18.06
N PRO A 483 -12.85 -0.11 16.94
CA PRO A 483 -13.84 -0.62 15.99
C PRO A 483 -15.01 -1.37 16.64
N LEU A 484 -14.72 -2.29 17.57
CA LEU A 484 -15.76 -3.06 18.27
C LEU A 484 -16.67 -2.16 19.10
N ARG A 485 -16.08 -1.24 19.87
CA ARG A 485 -16.81 -0.25 20.66
C ARG A 485 -17.69 0.64 19.77
N ALA A 486 -17.15 1.08 18.64
CA ALA A 486 -17.89 1.91 17.68
C ALA A 486 -19.11 1.17 17.11
N LEU A 487 -18.95 -0.08 16.64
CA LEU A 487 -20.06 -0.86 16.11
C LEU A 487 -21.12 -1.15 17.17
N ASN A 488 -20.74 -1.45 18.42
CA ASN A 488 -21.70 -1.62 19.51
C ASN A 488 -22.54 -0.36 19.73
N ASN A 489 -21.88 0.79 19.86
CA ASN A 489 -22.56 2.07 20.07
C ASN A 489 -23.48 2.45 18.89
N LEU A 490 -23.03 2.21 17.65
CA LEU A 490 -23.83 2.50 16.46
C LEU A 490 -25.02 1.56 16.31
N THR A 491 -24.89 0.30 16.72
CA THR A 491 -26.00 -0.68 16.68
C THR A 491 -27.17 -0.20 17.54
N GLU A 492 -26.89 0.24 18.78
CA GLU A 492 -27.94 0.74 19.68
C GLU A 492 -28.62 1.99 19.10
N LYS A 493 -27.83 2.95 18.58
CA LYS A 493 -28.38 4.16 17.94
C LYS A 493 -29.25 3.87 16.73
N VAL A 494 -28.90 2.87 15.92
CA VAL A 494 -29.66 2.51 14.73
C VAL A 494 -30.97 1.81 15.10
N ARG A 495 -30.97 1.01 16.17
CA ARG A 495 -32.17 0.39 16.71
C ARG A 495 -33.21 1.42 17.16
N GLU A 496 -32.77 2.59 17.61
CA GLU A 496 -33.64 3.72 18.00
C GLU A 496 -34.28 4.45 16.80
N GLN A 497 -33.75 4.31 15.58
CA GLN A 497 -34.16 5.10 14.41
C GLN A 497 -35.37 4.54 13.63
N GLY A 498 -35.93 3.40 14.07
CA GLY A 498 -37.05 2.75 13.40
C GLY A 498 -36.73 2.20 11.99
N HIS A 499 -37.72 1.55 11.39
CA HIS A 499 -37.59 0.92 10.07
C HIS A 499 -37.75 1.92 8.93
N PHE A 500 -37.12 1.63 7.79
CA PHE A 500 -37.43 2.29 6.53
C PHE A 500 -38.76 1.77 5.99
N GLU A 501 -39.62 2.69 5.52
CA GLU A 501 -40.86 2.35 4.82
C GLU A 501 -40.60 2.02 3.33
N GLU A 502 -39.53 2.56 2.78
CA GLU A 502 -39.13 2.37 1.39
C GLU A 502 -38.49 0.98 1.17
N PRO A 503 -38.62 0.41 -0.04
CA PRO A 503 -37.89 -0.79 -0.41
C PRO A 503 -36.38 -0.56 -0.36
N PRO A 504 -35.58 -1.63 -0.26
CA PRO A 504 -34.13 -1.51 -0.29
C PRO A 504 -33.67 -1.03 -1.68
N PRO A 505 -32.51 -0.36 -1.79
CA PRO A 505 -32.01 0.09 -3.08
C PRO A 505 -31.80 -1.11 -4.01
N THR A 506 -32.08 -0.95 -5.31
CA THR A 506 -31.87 -2.00 -6.30
C THR A 506 -30.46 -1.95 -6.88
N LEU A 507 -29.94 -3.10 -7.30
CA LEU A 507 -28.69 -3.21 -8.03
C LEU A 507 -28.99 -3.11 -9.53
N ASP A 508 -28.38 -2.16 -10.22
CA ASP A 508 -28.44 -2.14 -11.68
C ASP A 508 -27.52 -3.23 -12.28
N SER A 509 -27.69 -3.51 -13.58
CA SER A 509 -26.92 -4.56 -14.27
C SER A 509 -25.42 -4.29 -14.32
N ASP A 510 -25.02 -3.03 -14.41
CA ASP A 510 -23.61 -2.65 -14.52
C ASP A 510 -22.90 -2.87 -13.17
N VAL A 511 -23.55 -2.48 -12.08
CA VAL A 511 -23.09 -2.68 -10.71
C VAL A 511 -23.13 -4.16 -10.30
N ALA A 512 -24.13 -4.92 -10.77
CA ALA A 512 -24.21 -6.37 -10.54
C ALA A 512 -22.97 -7.10 -11.09
N SER A 513 -22.42 -6.63 -12.20
CA SER A 513 -21.24 -7.22 -12.84
C SER A 513 -19.99 -7.22 -11.96
N PHE A 514 -19.89 -6.32 -10.96
CA PHE A 514 -18.80 -6.32 -9.97
C PHE A 514 -18.84 -7.57 -9.08
N PHE A 515 -20.00 -8.18 -8.89
CA PHE A 515 -20.17 -9.32 -7.98
C PHE A 515 -20.25 -10.66 -8.70
N GLU A 516 -20.45 -10.66 -10.01
CA GLU A 516 -20.49 -11.87 -10.83
C GLU A 516 -19.16 -12.65 -10.79
N GLY A 517 -19.26 -13.97 -10.69
CA GLY A 517 -18.11 -14.88 -10.64
C GLY A 517 -17.57 -15.13 -9.23
N PHE A 518 -18.09 -14.44 -8.21
CA PHE A 518 -17.83 -14.76 -6.81
C PHE A 518 -18.87 -15.75 -6.27
N ASP A 519 -18.49 -16.55 -5.26
CA ASP A 519 -19.40 -17.51 -4.64
C ASP A 519 -20.51 -16.77 -3.89
N SER A 520 -21.73 -16.83 -4.43
CA SER A 520 -22.91 -16.17 -3.85
C SER A 520 -23.22 -16.64 -2.44
N LYS A 521 -22.70 -17.80 -2.00
CA LYS A 521 -22.84 -18.28 -0.60
C LYS A 521 -22.16 -17.35 0.40
N LEU A 522 -21.17 -16.57 -0.02
CA LEU A 522 -20.50 -15.59 0.83
C LEU A 522 -21.32 -14.31 1.03
N CYS A 523 -22.40 -14.09 0.27
CA CYS A 523 -23.23 -12.90 0.35
C CYS A 523 -24.69 -13.25 0.65
N LYS A 524 -25.06 -13.25 1.92
CA LYS A 524 -26.42 -13.62 2.36
C LYS A 524 -27.49 -12.64 1.86
N GLN A 525 -27.12 -11.40 1.58
CA GLN A 525 -28.04 -10.41 1.02
C GLN A 525 -28.13 -10.47 -0.53
N TRP A 526 -27.39 -11.37 -1.20
CA TRP A 526 -27.34 -11.44 -2.67
C TRP A 526 -28.72 -11.70 -3.30
N GLN A 527 -29.51 -12.61 -2.72
CA GLN A 527 -30.82 -12.96 -3.27
C GLN A 527 -31.84 -11.81 -3.19
N THR A 528 -31.63 -10.85 -2.28
CA THR A 528 -32.53 -9.70 -2.11
C THR A 528 -32.16 -8.53 -3.02
N PHE A 529 -30.87 -8.33 -3.28
CA PHE A 529 -30.37 -7.22 -4.12
C PHE A 529 -30.07 -7.62 -5.57
N GLY A 530 -29.79 -8.89 -5.84
CA GLY A 530 -29.24 -9.39 -7.10
C GLY A 530 -30.28 -9.80 -8.15
N GLN A 531 -31.58 -9.64 -7.89
CA GLN A 531 -32.63 -9.88 -8.89
C GLN A 531 -33.23 -8.55 -9.34
N SER A 532 -32.89 -8.13 -10.56
CA SER A 532 -33.85 -7.35 -11.35
C SER A 532 -35.03 -8.28 -11.65
N PRO A 533 -36.30 -7.85 -11.53
CA PRO A 533 -37.42 -8.70 -11.90
C PRO A 533 -37.28 -9.05 -13.38
N GLU A 534 -37.02 -10.32 -13.69
CA GLU A 534 -37.32 -10.86 -15.02
C GLU A 534 -38.78 -10.52 -15.27
N THR A 535 -39.02 -9.68 -16.28
CA THR A 535 -40.37 -9.43 -16.76
C THR A 535 -40.86 -10.78 -17.28
N PRO A 536 -41.92 -11.38 -16.71
CA PRO A 536 -42.47 -12.59 -17.28
C PRO A 536 -42.96 -12.22 -18.67
N SER A 537 -42.29 -12.72 -19.71
CA SER A 537 -42.79 -12.60 -21.07
C SER A 537 -44.18 -13.22 -21.06
N ALA A 538 -45.20 -12.37 -21.17
CA ALA A 538 -46.57 -12.80 -21.23
C ALA A 538 -46.73 -13.66 -22.49
N ASN A 539 -46.72 -14.98 -22.28
CA ASN A 539 -47.23 -15.95 -23.23
C ASN A 539 -48.70 -15.62 -23.47
N THR A 540 -48.96 -14.80 -24.48
CA THR A 540 -50.28 -14.73 -25.10
C THR A 540 -50.37 -15.91 -26.04
N GLY A 541 -50.98 -16.97 -25.52
CA GLY A 541 -51.34 -18.14 -26.32
C GLY A 541 -52.31 -17.74 -27.43
N ILE A 542 -51.97 -18.10 -28.65
CA ILE A 542 -52.95 -18.40 -29.69
C ILE A 542 -52.67 -19.84 -30.13
N ALA A 543 -53.67 -20.69 -29.88
CA ALA A 543 -53.67 -22.12 -30.14
C ALA A 543 -53.69 -22.42 -31.65
N PRO A 544 -53.28 -23.63 -32.07
CA PRO A 544 -53.02 -23.98 -33.47
C PRO A 544 -54.31 -24.44 -34.17
N THR A 545 -54.44 -24.19 -35.47
CA THR A 545 -55.49 -24.86 -36.28
C THR A 545 -54.98 -25.17 -37.70
N CYS A 546 -54.99 -26.47 -37.97
CA CYS A 546 -55.15 -27.20 -39.23
C CYS A 546 -54.20 -27.06 -40.43
N THR A 547 -54.01 -28.27 -40.97
CA THR A 547 -53.27 -28.81 -42.10
C THR A 547 -53.92 -28.64 -43.48
N LEU A 548 -53.06 -28.37 -44.48
CA LEU A 548 -52.85 -29.02 -45.79
C LEU A 548 -53.92 -28.93 -46.92
N THR A 549 -53.38 -28.96 -48.16
CA THR A 549 -53.94 -28.97 -49.54
C THR A 549 -54.12 -27.58 -50.19
N ASP A 550 -53.77 -27.31 -51.44
CA ASP A 550 -53.01 -27.96 -52.53
C ASP A 550 -52.82 -26.89 -53.66
N ILE A 551 -52.01 -27.24 -54.67
CA ILE A 551 -52.16 -26.89 -56.12
C ILE A 551 -51.20 -25.85 -56.75
N HIS A 552 -50.41 -26.41 -57.69
CA HIS A 552 -49.81 -25.93 -58.95
C HIS A 552 -48.54 -25.07 -59.02
N ASP A 553 -47.47 -25.76 -59.43
CA ASP A 553 -46.43 -25.36 -60.40
C ASP A 553 -47.03 -25.28 -61.84
N PRO A 554 -46.43 -24.57 -62.84
CA PRO A 554 -45.19 -25.08 -63.47
C PRO A 554 -44.20 -24.09 -64.17
N ASN A 555 -42.99 -24.63 -64.43
CA ASN A 555 -42.00 -24.35 -65.50
C ASN A 555 -41.19 -23.03 -65.44
N ASP A 556 -39.87 -22.97 -65.70
CA ASP A 556 -38.87 -23.79 -66.42
C ASP A 556 -37.55 -23.79 -65.60
N GLY A 557 -36.58 -24.71 -65.64
CA GLY A 557 -36.21 -25.70 -66.64
C GLY A 557 -34.76 -25.46 -67.13
N LEU A 558 -33.83 -26.36 -66.75
CA LEU A 558 -32.41 -26.55 -67.13
C LEU A 558 -31.32 -25.75 -66.36
N GLY A 559 -30.23 -26.35 -65.86
CA GLY A 559 -29.78 -27.75 -65.88
C GLY A 559 -28.36 -27.92 -65.33
N THR A 560 -28.15 -29.04 -64.62
CA THR A 560 -26.95 -29.93 -64.57
C THR A 560 -25.56 -29.36 -64.24
N ILE A 561 -24.96 -29.70 -63.08
CA ILE A 561 -24.14 -30.90 -62.73
C ILE A 561 -22.63 -30.59 -62.79
N ASP A 562 -21.96 -30.66 -61.63
CA ASP A 562 -20.72 -31.41 -61.31
C ASP A 562 -19.81 -30.69 -60.29
N GLY A 563 -19.53 -31.37 -59.17
CA GLY A 563 -18.29 -31.20 -58.39
C GLY A 563 -17.22 -32.17 -58.91
N PRO A 564 -16.10 -32.45 -58.19
CA PRO A 564 -15.72 -31.98 -56.86
C PRO A 564 -14.21 -31.62 -56.69
N ALA A 565 -13.84 -31.34 -55.43
CA ALA A 565 -12.54 -31.59 -54.77
C ALA A 565 -11.39 -30.56 -54.89
N GLY A 566 -10.84 -30.16 -53.74
CA GLY A 566 -9.52 -29.52 -53.63
C GLY A 566 -9.35 -28.67 -52.36
N GLN A 567 -8.34 -28.95 -51.55
CA GLN A 567 -8.10 -28.47 -50.18
C GLN A 567 -7.51 -27.04 -50.05
N SER A 568 -7.68 -26.51 -48.82
CA SER A 568 -6.72 -25.77 -47.95
C SER A 568 -6.18 -24.37 -48.32
N ILE A 569 -6.63 -23.38 -47.52
CA ILE A 569 -5.90 -22.59 -46.50
C ILE A 569 -4.57 -21.87 -46.87
N ASP A 570 -4.60 -20.55 -46.55
CA ASP A 570 -3.56 -19.53 -46.27
C ASP A 570 -2.64 -19.00 -47.39
N ALA A 571 -2.58 -17.66 -47.57
CA ALA A 571 -1.61 -16.79 -46.86
C ALA A 571 -1.48 -15.35 -47.44
N TYR A 572 -1.10 -14.40 -46.55
CA TYR A 572 -0.50 -13.05 -46.72
C TYR A 572 -1.39 -11.93 -47.32
N ASP A 573 -1.35 -10.67 -46.86
CA ASP A 573 -0.17 -9.84 -46.61
C ASP A 573 -0.52 -8.60 -45.74
N PHE A 574 0.41 -8.15 -44.89
CA PHE A 574 0.29 -6.97 -44.01
C PHE A 574 1.28 -5.91 -44.51
N THR A 575 0.76 -4.76 -44.98
CA THR A 575 1.60 -3.58 -45.19
C THR A 575 0.97 -2.31 -44.60
N SER A 576 1.78 -1.70 -43.74
CA SER A 576 1.95 -0.28 -43.45
C SER A 576 0.78 0.51 -42.85
N LEU A 577 1.01 1.02 -41.64
CA LEU A 577 0.81 2.44 -41.35
C LEU A 577 1.78 2.89 -40.26
N ASP A 578 2.77 3.66 -40.71
CA ASP A 578 3.74 4.42 -39.94
C ASP A 578 3.12 5.79 -39.63
N VAL A 579 3.08 6.19 -38.35
CA VAL A 579 2.83 7.59 -37.94
C VAL A 579 3.74 7.92 -36.75
N SER A 580 4.79 8.65 -37.09
CA SER A 580 5.68 9.51 -36.31
C SER A 580 5.37 9.72 -34.82
N LEU A 581 6.31 9.27 -33.97
CA LEU A 581 6.51 9.79 -32.62
C LEU A 581 7.21 11.16 -32.67
N ASP A 582 6.59 12.18 -32.07
CA ASP A 582 7.20 13.47 -31.76
C ASP A 582 7.50 13.52 -30.24
N PRO A 583 8.77 13.58 -29.79
CA PRO A 583 9.11 13.34 -28.38
C PRO A 583 9.09 14.57 -27.46
N PHE A 584 8.64 15.76 -27.89
CA PHE A 584 8.61 16.94 -27.01
C PHE A 584 7.47 17.93 -27.32
N SER A 585 6.24 17.61 -26.92
CA SER A 585 5.22 18.65 -26.66
C SER A 585 4.18 18.21 -25.62
N ASN A 586 4.42 18.63 -24.37
CA ASN A 586 3.46 19.02 -23.33
C ASN A 586 2.08 18.33 -23.25
N ASN A 587 1.99 17.33 -22.37
CA ASN A 587 1.15 17.39 -21.16
C ASN A 587 1.62 16.30 -20.19
N TRP A 588 2.59 16.65 -19.33
CA TRP A 588 3.12 15.78 -18.29
C TRP A 588 2.15 15.74 -17.08
N GLU A 589 0.98 15.16 -17.29
CA GLU A 589 0.21 14.54 -16.22
C GLU A 589 0.73 13.11 -16.06
N GLY A 590 1.53 12.90 -15.02
CA GLY A 590 2.20 11.62 -14.77
C GLY A 590 1.20 10.48 -14.57
N ALA A 591 1.00 9.68 -15.61
CA ALA A 591 0.84 8.22 -15.60
C ALA A 591 0.43 7.75 -17.01
N GLY A 592 1.39 7.67 -17.94
CA GLY A 592 1.22 6.88 -19.17
C GLY A 592 1.32 5.36 -18.93
N PHE A 593 1.23 4.91 -17.67
CA PHE A 593 1.24 3.49 -17.33
C PHE A 593 -0.18 3.05 -17.04
N ASP A 594 -0.62 2.02 -17.77
CA ASP A 594 -1.97 1.49 -17.64
C ASP A 594 -2.16 0.74 -16.32
N TRP A 595 -2.62 1.44 -15.29
CA TRP A 595 -2.95 0.88 -13.98
C TRP A 595 -4.19 -0.02 -13.99
N SER A 596 -4.90 -0.12 -15.12
CA SER A 596 -6.10 -0.95 -15.26
C SER A 596 -5.80 -2.45 -15.33
N GLY A 597 -4.52 -2.82 -15.27
CA GLY A 597 -4.08 -4.21 -15.24
C GLY A 597 -3.69 -4.76 -16.61
N SER A 598 -3.64 -3.97 -17.69
CA SER A 598 -3.24 -4.48 -19.01
C SER A 598 -1.80 -5.01 -19.05
N TRP A 599 -0.93 -4.61 -18.12
CA TRP A 599 0.40 -5.22 -17.97
C TRP A 599 0.35 -6.62 -17.30
N LEU A 600 -0.76 -6.98 -16.65
CA LEU A 600 -1.05 -8.33 -16.16
C LEU A 600 -1.42 -9.30 -17.29
N LEU A 601 -1.58 -8.81 -18.53
CA LEU A 601 -1.77 -9.63 -19.72
C LEU A 601 -0.52 -10.44 -20.09
N ASN A 602 0.65 -10.08 -19.55
CA ASN A 602 1.91 -10.81 -19.69
C ASN A 602 2.30 -11.66 -18.45
N ILE A 603 1.31 -12.03 -17.60
CA ILE A 603 1.48 -12.99 -16.46
C ILE A 603 1.35 -14.44 -16.90
#